data_AF-A0A1C5WXD3-F1
#
_entry.id   AF-A0A1C5WXD3-F1
#
_cell.length_a   1.000
_cell.length_b   1.000
_cell.length_c   1.000
_cell.angle_alpha   90.00
_cell.angle_beta   90.00
_cell.angle_gamma   90.00
#
_symmetry.space_group_name_H-M   'P 1'
#
loop_
_entity.id
_entity.type
_entity.pdbx_description
1 polymer ?
#
loop_
_entity_poly.entity_id
_entity_poly.type
_entity_poly.pdbx_seq_one_letter_code
_entity_poly.pdbx_strand_id
1 'polypeptide(L)'
;MAERYTRYSTVNDVMKEFLIYGAELTKMGYPILPMVQTVPSNTVDFSESLSRKLKGHKRLNVNFFVDDEKFERLYSAPDRYIEHLKCFESICGLDFSIDTQMPLVMQMWNKYRSMALDWYLTLQGIKVIPNVNIVPYEGRKWLLDGIPKYSTVCCSTNGRIRSKRAREEFCDGFYQMCSKLEPTRIIVVGRLPDELRDLTKVINLKARNQRMNERFGKDKYGDK
;
A
#
# COMPACT_ATOMS: atom_id res chain seq x y z
N MET A 1 5.40 28.86 -1.45
CA MET A 1 4.56 27.67 -1.70
C MET A 1 5.28 26.82 -2.74
N ALA A 2 5.32 25.50 -2.57
CA ALA A 2 5.89 24.63 -3.60
C ALA A 2 5.03 24.70 -4.87
N GLU A 3 5.66 24.62 -6.04
CA GLU A 3 4.94 24.63 -7.32
C GLU A 3 4.15 23.32 -7.45
N ARG A 4 2.85 23.45 -7.74
CA ARG A 4 1.97 22.29 -7.96
C ARG A 4 2.03 21.86 -9.42
N TYR A 5 1.90 20.56 -9.65
CA TYR A 5 1.89 20.00 -10.98
C TYR A 5 0.54 20.25 -11.67
N THR A 6 0.51 21.12 -12.69
CA THR A 6 -0.74 21.58 -13.34
C THR A 6 -0.72 21.48 -14.86
N ARG A 7 0.16 20.66 -15.43
CA ARG A 7 0.33 20.53 -16.89
C ARG A 7 0.16 19.10 -17.36
N TYR A 8 -0.10 18.94 -18.66
CA TYR A 8 -0.01 17.66 -19.36
C TYR A 8 1.02 17.81 -20.48
N SER A 9 1.91 16.84 -20.61
CA SER A 9 2.97 16.84 -21.62
C SER A 9 2.45 16.43 -23.00
N THR A 10 1.34 15.70 -23.07
CA THR A 10 0.74 15.23 -24.32
C THR A 10 -0.77 15.43 -24.35
N VAL A 11 -1.35 15.66 -25.54
CA VAL A 11 -2.79 15.87 -25.71
C VAL A 11 -3.62 14.65 -25.27
N ASN A 12 -3.10 13.45 -25.53
CA ASN A 12 -3.77 12.19 -25.19
C ASN A 12 -3.43 11.67 -23.78
N ASP A 13 -2.57 12.39 -23.05
CA ASP A 13 -2.05 12.02 -21.73
C ASP A 13 -1.70 10.52 -21.60
N VAL A 14 -0.86 10.02 -22.51
CA VAL A 14 -0.45 8.60 -22.54
C VAL A 14 0.27 8.21 -21.24
N MET A 15 0.94 9.17 -20.61
CA MET A 15 1.70 8.98 -19.37
C MET A 15 0.83 9.06 -18.11
N LYS A 16 -0.48 9.36 -18.25
CA LYS A 16 -1.45 9.47 -17.16
C LYS A 16 -1.06 10.54 -16.13
N GLU A 17 -0.53 11.67 -16.60
CA GLU A 17 -0.18 12.85 -15.81
C GLU A 17 -1.39 13.45 -15.09
N PHE A 18 -2.62 13.18 -15.54
CA PHE A 18 -3.85 13.47 -14.80
C PHE A 18 -3.87 12.87 -13.39
N LEU A 19 -3.20 11.72 -13.19
CA LEU A 19 -3.11 11.07 -11.87
C LEU A 19 -2.36 11.90 -10.84
N ILE A 20 -1.46 12.80 -11.26
CA ILE A 20 -0.67 13.66 -10.36
C ILE A 20 -1.08 15.13 -10.46
N TYR A 21 -2.18 15.44 -11.15
CA TYR A 21 -2.64 16.81 -11.26
C TYR A 21 -2.90 17.41 -9.86
N GLY A 22 -2.39 18.61 -9.64
CA GLY A 22 -2.44 19.33 -8.36
C GLY A 22 -1.45 18.84 -7.30
N ALA A 23 -0.65 17.81 -7.56
CA ALA A 23 0.33 17.30 -6.60
C ALA A 23 1.51 18.27 -6.44
N GLU A 24 2.01 18.39 -5.22
CA GLU A 24 3.38 18.85 -4.99
C GLU A 24 4.31 17.66 -5.22
N LEU A 25 5.43 17.88 -5.92
CA LEU A 25 6.37 16.82 -6.26
C LEU A 25 7.66 16.93 -5.45
N THR A 26 8.26 15.80 -5.13
CA THR A 26 9.61 15.73 -4.56
C THR A 26 10.65 16.16 -5.59
N LYS A 27 11.91 16.33 -5.18
CA LYS A 27 13.01 16.61 -6.12
C LYS A 27 13.16 15.54 -7.21
N MET A 28 12.75 14.30 -6.92
CA MET A 28 12.77 13.18 -7.87
C MET A 28 11.51 13.08 -8.73
N GLY A 29 10.50 13.93 -8.49
CA GLY A 29 9.25 13.92 -9.26
C GLY A 29 8.15 13.00 -8.72
N TYR A 30 8.31 12.42 -7.52
CA TYR A 30 7.22 11.65 -6.89
C TYR A 30 6.18 12.61 -6.30
N PRO A 31 4.87 12.33 -6.39
CA PRO A 31 3.87 13.12 -5.70
C PRO A 31 4.02 12.96 -4.18
N ILE A 32 3.91 14.05 -3.44
CA ILE A 32 3.94 14.04 -1.98
C ILE A 32 2.53 13.68 -1.50
N LEU A 33 2.39 12.49 -0.90
CA LEU A 33 1.10 12.04 -0.36
C LEU A 33 0.77 12.80 0.93
N PRO A 34 -0.51 13.16 1.16
CA PRO A 34 -0.90 13.81 2.40
C PRO A 34 -0.85 12.83 3.57
N MET A 35 -0.58 13.37 4.76
CA MET A 35 -0.63 12.62 6.01
C MET A 35 -2.05 12.09 6.27
N VAL A 36 -2.14 10.87 6.79
CA VAL A 36 -3.40 10.28 7.24
C VAL A 36 -3.30 9.71 8.65
N GLN A 37 -4.35 9.89 9.44
CA GLN A 37 -4.49 9.26 10.76
C GLN A 37 -5.70 8.34 10.75
N THR A 38 -5.46 7.03 10.85
CA THR A 38 -6.54 6.04 10.84
C THR A 38 -6.13 4.76 11.55
N VAL A 39 -7.11 3.98 11.97
CA VAL A 39 -6.93 2.71 12.70
C VAL A 39 -7.80 1.65 12.01
N PRO A 40 -7.34 1.09 10.87
CA PRO A 40 -8.12 0.13 10.13
C PRO A 40 -8.31 -1.14 10.94
N SER A 41 -9.53 -1.66 10.95
CA SER A 41 -9.89 -2.83 11.77
C SER A 41 -9.64 -4.16 11.08
N ASN A 42 -9.94 -4.25 9.78
CA ASN A 42 -9.77 -5.46 8.95
C ASN A 42 -9.47 -5.07 7.50
N THR A 43 -8.83 -5.98 6.76
CA THR A 43 -8.54 -5.78 5.34
C THR A 43 -9.23 -6.78 4.44
N VAL A 44 -9.39 -6.41 3.17
CA VAL A 44 -9.80 -7.28 2.07
C VAL A 44 -8.90 -6.98 0.87
N ASP A 45 -8.41 -8.00 0.15
CA ASP A 45 -7.61 -7.72 -1.04
C ASP A 45 -8.48 -7.18 -2.18
N PHE A 46 -7.89 -6.41 -3.11
CA PHE A 46 -8.64 -5.78 -4.20
C PHE A 46 -9.47 -6.77 -5.02
N SER A 47 -8.96 -7.98 -5.27
CA SER A 47 -9.72 -9.00 -6.02
C SER A 47 -10.95 -9.48 -5.26
N GLU A 48 -10.81 -9.78 -3.96
CA GLU A 48 -11.91 -10.15 -3.08
C GLU A 48 -12.91 -8.99 -2.88
N SER A 49 -12.41 -7.74 -2.90
CA SER A 49 -13.24 -6.54 -2.73
C SER A 49 -14.36 -6.45 -3.76
N LEU A 50 -14.14 -6.95 -4.99
CA LEU A 50 -15.10 -6.90 -6.09
C LEU A 50 -16.15 -8.02 -6.05
N SER A 51 -16.05 -8.94 -5.08
CA SER A 51 -17.01 -10.02 -4.92
C SER A 51 -18.37 -9.50 -4.46
N ARG A 52 -19.44 -9.82 -5.19
CA ARG A 52 -20.83 -9.51 -4.78
C ARG A 52 -21.23 -10.18 -3.45
N LYS A 53 -20.50 -11.21 -3.02
CA LYS A 53 -20.73 -11.91 -1.75
C LYS A 53 -20.13 -11.16 -0.56
N LEU A 54 -19.23 -10.19 -0.78
CA LEU A 54 -18.61 -9.42 0.29
C LEU A 54 -19.67 -8.58 1.02
N LYS A 55 -19.58 -8.54 2.34
CA LYS A 55 -20.46 -7.76 3.23
C LYS A 55 -19.60 -6.94 4.19
N GLY A 56 -20.18 -5.86 4.72
CA GLY A 56 -19.50 -5.02 5.71
C GLY A 56 -18.41 -4.10 5.16
N HIS A 57 -18.50 -3.67 3.89
CA HIS A 57 -17.55 -2.79 3.21
C HIS A 57 -17.05 -1.63 4.09
N LYS A 58 -17.96 -0.92 4.77
CA LYS A 58 -17.65 0.22 5.66
C LYS A 58 -16.75 -0.09 6.87
N ARG A 59 -16.47 -1.37 7.15
CA ARG A 59 -15.54 -1.83 8.22
C ARG A 59 -14.32 -2.55 7.65
N LEU A 60 -14.15 -2.53 6.34
CA LEU A 60 -13.07 -3.19 5.63
C LEU A 60 -12.20 -2.14 4.96
N ASN A 61 -10.93 -2.49 4.81
CA ASN A 61 -9.92 -1.66 4.20
C ASN A 61 -9.34 -2.43 3.00
N VAL A 62 -9.43 -1.87 1.80
CA VAL A 62 -8.94 -2.56 0.59
C VAL A 62 -7.43 -2.54 0.60
N ASN A 63 -6.77 -3.65 0.27
CA ASN A 63 -5.32 -3.68 0.08
C ASN A 63 -4.95 -4.27 -1.27
N PHE A 64 -3.76 -3.91 -1.75
CA PHE A 64 -3.23 -4.33 -3.05
C PHE A 64 -2.08 -5.32 -2.91
N PHE A 65 -1.99 -6.03 -1.78
CA PHE A 65 -0.97 -7.05 -1.52
C PHE A 65 -1.29 -8.38 -2.22
N VAL A 66 -1.48 -8.29 -3.53
CA VAL A 66 -1.81 -9.36 -4.50
C VAL A 66 -0.97 -9.13 -5.76
N ASP A 67 -0.98 -10.07 -6.70
CA ASP A 67 -0.23 -9.91 -7.95
C ASP A 67 -0.68 -8.66 -8.73
N ASP A 68 0.29 -7.90 -9.27
CA ASP A 68 0.07 -6.63 -9.99
C ASP A 68 -1.02 -6.73 -11.05
N GLU A 69 -1.09 -7.85 -11.79
CA GLU A 69 -2.10 -8.12 -12.81
C GLU A 69 -3.55 -7.93 -12.31
N LYS A 70 -3.80 -8.16 -11.02
CA LYS A 70 -5.13 -8.07 -10.42
C LYS A 70 -5.63 -6.64 -10.28
N PHE A 71 -4.72 -5.67 -10.18
CA PHE A 71 -5.04 -4.25 -10.01
C PHE A 71 -4.48 -3.35 -11.13
N GLU A 72 -3.78 -3.88 -12.13
CA GLU A 72 -3.46 -3.14 -13.37
C GLU A 72 -4.70 -2.54 -14.04
N ARG A 73 -5.85 -3.20 -13.93
CA ARG A 73 -7.15 -2.66 -14.38
C ARG A 73 -7.57 -1.37 -13.66
N LEU A 74 -7.16 -1.20 -12.39
CA LEU A 74 -7.40 0.03 -11.63
C LEU A 74 -6.50 1.15 -12.16
N TYR A 75 -5.22 0.86 -12.40
CA TYR A 75 -4.30 1.85 -12.99
C TYR A 75 -4.70 2.26 -14.42
N SER A 76 -5.20 1.30 -15.20
CA SER A 76 -5.65 1.53 -16.57
C SER A 76 -6.90 2.41 -16.64
N ALA A 77 -7.88 2.18 -15.76
CA ALA A 77 -9.17 2.89 -15.76
C ALA A 77 -9.63 3.22 -14.32
N PRO A 78 -8.97 4.16 -13.63
CA PRO A 78 -9.20 4.42 -12.21
C PRO A 78 -10.61 4.89 -11.90
N ASP A 79 -11.20 5.70 -12.78
CA ASP A 79 -12.53 6.29 -12.59
C ASP A 79 -13.63 5.25 -12.39
N ARG A 80 -13.48 4.07 -13.02
CA ARG A 80 -14.46 2.98 -12.93
C ARG A 80 -14.56 2.38 -11.53
N TYR A 81 -13.57 2.60 -10.67
CA TYR A 81 -13.49 1.99 -9.35
C TYR A 81 -13.65 2.99 -8.21
N ILE A 82 -13.77 4.30 -8.48
CA ILE A 82 -13.86 5.32 -7.43
C ILE A 82 -15.04 5.04 -6.49
N GLU A 83 -16.25 4.89 -7.03
CA GLU A 83 -17.45 4.66 -6.23
C GLU A 83 -17.41 3.33 -5.47
N HIS A 84 -16.75 2.32 -6.04
CA HIS A 84 -16.51 1.05 -5.36
C HIS A 84 -15.59 1.24 -4.15
N LEU A 85 -14.45 1.91 -4.34
CA LEU A 85 -13.46 2.13 -3.28
C LEU A 85 -13.98 3.05 -2.17
N LYS A 86 -14.85 4.03 -2.50
CA LYS A 86 -15.56 4.87 -1.50
C LYS A 86 -16.49 4.10 -0.56
N CYS A 87 -16.89 2.87 -0.92
CA CYS A 87 -17.72 2.04 -0.04
C CYS A 87 -16.93 1.49 1.18
N PHE A 88 -15.61 1.55 1.15
CA PHE A 88 -14.70 1.03 2.18
C PHE A 88 -14.26 2.12 3.16
N GLU A 89 -13.78 1.69 4.33
CA GLU A 89 -13.31 2.62 5.38
C GLU A 89 -12.05 3.40 4.95
N SER A 90 -11.14 2.68 4.29
CA SER A 90 -9.92 3.21 3.68
C SER A 90 -9.34 2.19 2.70
N ILE A 91 -8.24 2.54 2.04
CA ILE A 91 -7.40 1.60 1.31
C ILE A 91 -5.97 1.66 1.84
N CYS A 92 -5.29 0.52 1.90
CA CYS A 92 -3.83 0.49 1.85
C CYS A 92 -3.42 0.95 0.45
N GLY A 93 -2.43 1.83 0.36
CA GLY A 93 -1.95 2.37 -0.91
C GLY A 93 -1.45 1.27 -1.85
N LEU A 94 -1.32 1.63 -3.11
CA LEU A 94 -0.92 0.72 -4.17
C LEU A 94 0.47 0.11 -3.88
N ASP A 95 0.64 -1.18 -4.19
CA ASP A 95 1.87 -1.94 -3.95
C ASP A 95 2.33 -2.64 -5.24
N PHE A 96 2.54 -1.87 -6.32
CA PHE A 96 3.22 -2.41 -7.51
C PHE A 96 4.55 -3.05 -7.10
N SER A 97 4.82 -4.22 -7.68
CA SER A 97 5.93 -5.06 -7.27
C SER A 97 7.27 -4.37 -7.52
N ILE A 98 8.11 -4.30 -6.48
CA ILE A 98 9.49 -3.83 -6.57
C ILE A 98 10.40 -4.95 -6.10
N ASP A 99 11.22 -5.47 -7.00
CA ASP A 99 12.31 -6.39 -6.70
C ASP A 99 13.64 -5.67 -6.90
N THR A 100 14.55 -5.87 -5.94
CA THR A 100 15.90 -5.33 -5.95
C THR A 100 16.76 -5.76 -7.15
N GLN A 101 16.40 -6.85 -7.83
CA GLN A 101 17.05 -7.34 -9.04
C GLN A 101 16.51 -6.70 -10.33
N MET A 102 15.37 -5.99 -10.27
CA MET A 102 14.85 -5.26 -11.43
C MET A 102 15.79 -4.09 -11.80
N PRO A 103 15.82 -3.66 -13.07
CA PRO A 103 16.47 -2.40 -13.45
C PRO A 103 15.97 -1.24 -12.57
N LEU A 104 16.88 -0.40 -12.07
CA LEU A 104 16.54 0.71 -11.15
C LEU A 104 15.40 1.59 -11.69
N VAL A 105 15.45 1.90 -12.99
CA VAL A 105 14.41 2.70 -13.66
C VAL A 105 13.03 2.06 -13.60
N MET A 106 12.93 0.73 -13.64
CA MET A 106 11.65 0.01 -13.49
C MET A 106 11.17 0.04 -12.04
N GLN A 107 12.10 -0.09 -11.08
CA GLN A 107 11.75 0.02 -9.65
C GLN A 107 11.18 1.41 -9.34
N MET A 108 11.84 2.47 -9.84
CA MET A 108 11.39 3.85 -9.70
C MET A 108 10.05 4.09 -10.41
N TRP A 109 9.87 3.54 -11.60
CA TRP A 109 8.61 3.61 -12.33
C TRP A 109 7.45 2.93 -11.57
N ASN A 110 7.67 1.75 -10.99
CA ASN A 110 6.64 1.05 -10.22
C ASN A 110 6.24 1.83 -8.96
N LYS A 111 7.23 2.40 -8.25
CA LYS A 111 6.95 3.32 -7.14
C LYS A 111 6.13 4.52 -7.62
N TYR A 112 6.54 5.16 -8.72
CA TYR A 112 5.83 6.32 -9.27
C TYR A 112 4.37 5.99 -9.58
N ARG A 113 4.11 4.87 -10.28
CA ARG A 113 2.75 4.42 -10.61
C ARG A 113 1.88 4.22 -9.38
N SER A 114 2.41 3.59 -8.32
CA SER A 114 1.70 3.44 -7.05
C SER A 114 1.32 4.80 -6.48
N MET A 115 2.29 5.70 -6.34
CA MET A 115 2.10 6.99 -5.69
C MET A 115 1.21 7.94 -6.50
N ALA A 116 1.30 7.93 -7.83
CA ALA A 116 0.42 8.69 -8.71
C ALA A 116 -1.03 8.27 -8.52
N LEU A 117 -1.29 6.96 -8.48
CA LEU A 117 -2.63 6.46 -8.28
C LEU A 117 -3.14 6.72 -6.85
N ASP A 118 -2.29 6.58 -5.84
CA ASP A 118 -2.61 6.92 -4.45
C ASP A 118 -3.00 8.40 -4.30
N TRP A 119 -2.25 9.31 -4.93
CA TRP A 119 -2.58 10.74 -4.96
C TRP A 119 -3.95 10.97 -5.61
N TYR A 120 -4.16 10.40 -6.81
CA TYR A 120 -5.42 10.53 -7.52
C TYR A 120 -6.61 10.07 -6.68
N LEU A 121 -6.54 8.86 -6.11
CA LEU A 121 -7.62 8.30 -5.28
C LEU A 121 -7.87 9.16 -4.03
N THR A 122 -6.82 9.75 -3.46
CA THR A 122 -6.95 10.69 -2.34
C THR A 122 -7.74 11.94 -2.74
N LEU A 123 -7.48 12.52 -3.91
CA LEU A 123 -8.24 13.66 -4.43
C LEU A 123 -9.72 13.33 -4.67
N GLN A 124 -10.03 12.07 -4.99
CA GLN A 124 -11.40 11.59 -5.15
C GLN A 124 -12.13 11.35 -3.82
N GLY A 125 -11.52 11.73 -2.69
CA GLY A 125 -12.11 11.60 -1.35
C GLY A 125 -11.96 10.22 -0.73
N ILE A 126 -11.13 9.34 -1.31
CA ILE A 126 -10.83 8.04 -0.73
C ILE A 126 -9.71 8.22 0.32
N LYS A 127 -9.91 7.64 1.50
CA LYS A 127 -8.85 7.63 2.52
C LYS A 127 -7.78 6.62 2.13
N VAL A 128 -6.62 7.09 1.68
CA VAL A 128 -5.48 6.25 1.28
C VAL A 128 -4.44 6.23 2.39
N ILE A 129 -4.07 5.04 2.87
CA ILE A 129 -2.97 4.81 3.82
C ILE A 129 -1.70 4.59 3.00
N PRO A 130 -0.69 5.47 3.05
CA PRO A 130 0.53 5.32 2.26
C PRO A 130 1.18 3.94 2.47
N ASN A 131 1.43 3.24 1.37
CA ASN A 131 2.14 1.98 1.37
C ASN A 131 3.67 2.21 1.39
N VAL A 132 4.37 1.41 2.19
CA VAL A 132 5.84 1.39 2.24
C VAL A 132 6.37 0.01 1.91
N ASN A 133 7.17 -0.07 0.84
CA ASN A 133 7.91 -1.29 0.54
C ASN A 133 9.08 -1.41 1.54
N ILE A 134 8.95 -2.35 2.47
CA ILE A 134 9.99 -2.61 3.47
C ILE A 134 11.09 -3.47 2.86
N VAL A 135 12.27 -2.85 2.75
CA VAL A 135 13.54 -3.44 2.32
C VAL A 135 14.67 -2.72 3.05
N PRO A 136 15.89 -3.26 3.09
CA PRO A 136 17.06 -2.47 3.46
C PRO A 136 17.20 -1.25 2.53
N TYR A 137 17.26 -0.04 3.11
CA TYR A 137 17.21 1.22 2.35
C TYR A 137 18.58 1.79 1.97
N GLU A 138 19.67 1.13 2.32
CA GLU A 138 21.00 1.55 1.86
C GLU A 138 21.04 1.56 0.32
N GLY A 139 21.44 2.68 -0.27
CA GLY A 139 21.33 2.92 -1.71
C GLY A 139 19.90 3.02 -2.29
N ARG A 140 18.83 2.89 -1.48
CA ARG A 140 17.42 2.89 -1.93
C ARG A 140 16.51 3.80 -1.13
N LYS A 141 17.07 4.85 -0.51
CA LYS A 141 16.33 5.84 0.29
C LYS A 141 15.16 6.49 -0.47
N TRP A 142 15.26 6.56 -1.80
CA TRP A 142 14.21 7.03 -2.70
C TRP A 142 12.90 6.23 -2.56
N LEU A 143 12.91 4.99 -2.05
CA LEU A 143 11.69 4.23 -1.78
C LEU A 143 10.76 4.89 -0.77
N LEU A 144 11.28 5.74 0.11
CA LEU A 144 10.50 6.50 1.09
C LEU A 144 10.17 7.92 0.63
N ASP A 145 10.69 8.35 -0.53
CA ASP A 145 10.47 9.71 -1.02
C ASP A 145 8.99 9.95 -1.33
N GLY A 146 8.49 11.13 -0.94
CA GLY A 146 7.08 11.54 -1.04
C GLY A 146 6.09 10.81 -0.12
N ILE A 147 6.56 9.90 0.75
CA ILE A 147 5.74 9.33 1.82
C ILE A 147 5.74 10.29 3.03
N PRO A 148 4.58 10.66 3.60
CA PRO A 148 4.50 11.63 4.67
C PRO A 148 5.09 11.11 5.98
N LYS A 149 5.79 12.00 6.70
CA LYS A 149 6.17 11.76 8.10
C LYS A 149 4.95 11.80 9.02
N TYR A 150 5.08 11.16 10.19
CA TYR A 150 4.06 11.16 11.25
C TYR A 150 2.68 10.67 10.80
N SER A 151 2.62 9.90 9.71
CA SER A 151 1.39 9.33 9.18
C SER A 151 1.15 7.93 9.74
N THR A 152 -0.09 7.46 9.63
CA THR A 152 -0.35 6.02 9.53
C THR A 152 0.20 5.55 8.18
N VAL A 153 0.96 4.46 8.19
CA VAL A 153 1.48 3.80 6.97
C VAL A 153 1.11 2.32 6.97
N CYS A 154 1.14 1.68 5.81
CA CYS A 154 0.91 0.24 5.70
C CYS A 154 2.04 -0.48 4.97
N CYS A 155 2.23 -1.75 5.29
CA CYS A 155 3.11 -2.65 4.55
C CYS A 155 2.61 -4.09 4.63
N SER A 156 3.23 -4.96 3.86
CA SER A 156 2.89 -6.38 3.79
C SER A 156 4.10 -7.26 4.07
N THR A 157 3.85 -8.36 4.77
CA THR A 157 4.81 -9.47 4.93
C THR A 157 4.48 -10.65 4.02
N ASN A 158 3.38 -10.58 3.26
CA ASN A 158 2.97 -11.64 2.35
C ASN A 158 4.05 -11.88 1.30
N GLY A 159 4.39 -13.16 1.09
CA GLY A 159 5.32 -13.58 0.05
C GLY A 159 6.80 -13.27 0.33
N ARG A 160 7.12 -12.33 1.25
CA ARG A 160 8.50 -11.84 1.49
C ARG A 160 9.25 -12.55 2.61
N ILE A 161 8.58 -12.97 3.67
CA ILE A 161 9.24 -13.56 4.85
C ILE A 161 9.23 -15.09 4.78
N ARG A 162 10.10 -15.66 3.95
CA ARG A 162 10.21 -17.13 3.72
C ARG A 162 11.43 -17.78 4.36
N SER A 163 12.43 -17.00 4.78
CA SER A 163 13.66 -17.48 5.40
C SER A 163 14.05 -16.59 6.57
N LYS A 164 14.95 -17.08 7.43
CA LYS A 164 15.50 -16.29 8.55
C LYS A 164 16.16 -15.00 8.05
N ARG A 165 16.99 -15.07 7.01
CA ARG A 165 17.63 -13.90 6.40
C ARG A 165 16.62 -12.89 5.87
N ALA A 166 15.58 -13.34 5.17
CA ALA A 166 14.55 -12.44 4.65
C ALA A 166 13.75 -11.75 5.78
N ARG A 167 13.56 -12.44 6.91
CA ARG A 167 12.96 -11.85 8.12
C ARG A 167 13.85 -10.77 8.72
N GLU A 168 15.15 -11.04 8.85
CA GLU A 168 16.14 -10.09 9.36
C GLU A 168 16.22 -8.84 8.49
N GLU A 169 16.31 -9.00 7.16
CA GLU A 169 16.31 -7.89 6.19
C GLU A 169 15.01 -7.07 6.26
N PHE A 170 13.86 -7.73 6.43
CA PHE A 170 12.59 -7.03 6.62
C PHE A 170 12.59 -6.23 7.92
N CYS A 171 13.02 -6.81 9.04
CA CYS A 171 13.06 -6.11 10.33
C CYS A 171 14.02 -4.92 10.31
N ASP A 172 15.21 -5.07 9.71
CA ASP A 172 16.16 -3.97 9.52
C ASP A 172 15.54 -2.82 8.70
N GLY A 173 14.96 -3.15 7.53
CA GLY A 173 14.23 -2.18 6.72
C GLY A 173 13.08 -1.52 7.50
N PHE A 174 12.35 -2.29 8.30
CA PHE A 174 11.24 -1.79 9.11
C PHE A 174 11.69 -0.74 10.13
N TYR A 175 12.79 -1.01 10.86
CA TYR A 175 13.35 -0.05 11.81
C TYR A 175 13.90 1.20 11.13
N GLN A 176 14.55 1.05 9.97
CA GLN A 176 15.00 2.19 9.17
C GLN A 176 13.82 3.06 8.68
N MET A 177 12.73 2.43 8.23
CA MET A 177 11.49 3.14 7.86
C MET A 177 10.93 3.91 9.06
N CYS A 178 10.85 3.27 10.23
CA CYS A 178 10.39 3.91 11.47
C CYS A 178 11.24 5.13 11.84
N SER A 179 12.56 5.02 11.75
CA SER A 179 13.49 6.12 12.04
C SER A 179 13.34 7.30 11.07
N LYS A 180 13.05 7.04 9.79
CA LYS A 180 12.97 8.08 8.77
C LYS A 180 11.61 8.76 8.70
N LEU A 181 10.53 7.99 8.79
CA LEU A 181 9.15 8.48 8.65
C LEU A 181 8.48 8.81 9.98
N GLU A 182 9.00 8.27 11.09
CA GLU A 182 8.43 8.47 12.43
C GLU A 182 6.91 8.22 12.46
N PRO A 183 6.41 7.09 11.93
CA PRO A 183 4.98 6.88 11.76
C PRO A 183 4.26 6.89 13.11
N THR A 184 3.02 7.37 13.10
CA THR A 184 2.14 7.29 14.27
C THR A 184 1.66 5.87 14.48
N ARG A 185 1.38 5.16 13.39
CA ARG A 185 0.91 3.76 13.36
C ARG A 185 1.40 3.05 12.11
N ILE A 186 1.57 1.74 12.21
CA ILE A 186 2.04 0.89 11.12
C ILE A 186 1.10 -0.30 10.97
N ILE A 187 0.43 -0.39 9.83
CA ILE A 187 -0.48 -1.48 9.51
C ILE A 187 0.29 -2.56 8.77
N VAL A 188 0.44 -3.73 9.39
CA VAL A 188 1.14 -4.86 8.79
C VAL A 188 0.13 -5.91 8.37
N VAL A 189 -0.02 -6.12 7.06
CA VAL A 189 -0.88 -7.17 6.53
C VAL A 189 -0.06 -8.44 6.27
N GLY A 190 -0.42 -9.53 6.95
CA GLY A 190 0.29 -10.81 6.84
C GLY A 190 0.74 -11.34 8.21
N ARG A 191 1.72 -12.24 8.19
CA ARG A 191 2.34 -12.77 9.42
C ARG A 191 3.35 -11.75 9.96
N LEU A 192 3.15 -11.29 11.20
CA LEU A 192 4.08 -10.39 11.85
C LEU A 192 5.31 -11.17 12.35
N PRO A 193 6.55 -10.73 12.05
CA PRO A 193 7.76 -11.24 12.70
C PRO A 193 7.69 -11.09 14.22
N ASP A 194 8.26 -12.05 14.93
CA ASP A 194 8.27 -12.05 16.40
C ASP A 194 8.99 -10.82 16.95
N GLU A 195 10.03 -10.36 16.26
CA GLU A 195 10.82 -9.17 16.58
C GLU A 195 10.01 -7.87 16.59
N LEU A 196 8.81 -7.86 16.00
CA LEU A 196 7.96 -6.66 15.88
C LEU A 196 6.70 -6.73 16.76
N ARG A 197 6.47 -7.82 17.51
CA ARG A 197 5.22 -8.04 18.25
C ARG A 197 4.99 -7.04 19.38
N ASP A 198 6.04 -6.62 20.05
CA ASP A 198 5.95 -5.73 21.23
C ASP A 198 5.92 -4.24 20.87
N LEU A 199 5.93 -3.91 19.57
CA LEU A 199 5.88 -2.53 19.11
C LEU A 199 4.45 -1.99 19.20
N THR A 200 4.21 -1.07 20.15
CA THR A 200 2.90 -0.48 20.44
C THR A 200 2.22 0.22 19.27
N LYS A 201 3.00 0.63 18.25
CA LYS A 201 2.49 1.31 17.04
C LYS A 201 2.03 0.35 15.94
N VAL A 202 2.27 -0.95 16.09
CA VAL A 202 1.98 -1.95 15.05
C VAL A 202 0.56 -2.50 15.21
N ILE A 203 -0.20 -2.47 14.13
CA ILE A 203 -1.50 -3.13 14.01
C ILE A 203 -1.33 -4.25 12.99
N ASN A 204 -1.38 -5.50 13.45
CA ASN A 204 -1.27 -6.64 12.56
C ASN A 204 -2.66 -7.11 12.08
N LEU A 205 -2.85 -7.12 10.76
CA LEU A 205 -4.07 -7.57 10.11
C LEU A 205 -3.79 -8.82 9.26
N LYS A 206 -4.73 -9.76 9.28
CA LYS A 206 -4.56 -11.04 8.57
C LYS A 206 -4.66 -10.85 7.07
N ALA A 207 -3.76 -11.49 6.32
CA ALA A 207 -3.87 -11.62 4.88
C ALA A 207 -4.94 -12.63 4.45
N ARG A 208 -5.29 -12.62 3.15
CA ARG A 208 -6.28 -13.53 2.54
C ARG A 208 -6.03 -14.99 2.91
N ASN A 209 -4.81 -15.49 2.72
CA ASN A 209 -4.49 -16.90 2.97
C ASN A 209 -4.64 -17.29 4.45
N GLN A 210 -4.31 -16.38 5.38
CA GLN A 210 -4.51 -16.62 6.81
C GLN A 210 -6.01 -16.71 7.14
N ARG A 211 -6.83 -15.80 6.60
CA ARG A 211 -8.29 -15.81 6.78
C ARG A 211 -8.92 -17.08 6.19
N MET A 212 -8.46 -17.50 5.01
CA MET A 212 -8.93 -18.73 4.38
C MET A 212 -8.62 -19.97 5.22
N ASN A 213 -7.37 -20.12 5.67
CA ASN A 213 -6.96 -21.26 6.48
C ASN A 213 -7.74 -21.37 7.79
N GLU A 214 -8.10 -20.25 8.42
CA GLU A 214 -8.93 -20.25 9.63
C GLU A 214 -10.38 -20.66 9.36
N ARG A 215 -10.96 -20.25 8.22
CA ARG A 215 -12.30 -20.68 7.82
C ARG A 215 -12.33 -22.19 7.54
N PHE A 216 -11.44 -22.67 6.69
CA PHE A 216 -11.35 -24.11 6.37
C PHE A 216 -10.89 -24.97 7.55
N GLY A 217 -10.09 -24.40 8.46
CA GLY A 217 -9.68 -25.05 9.70
C GLY A 217 -10.85 -25.20 10.69
N LYS A 218 -11.75 -24.21 10.75
CA LYS A 218 -13.00 -24.32 11.52
C LYS A 218 -13.99 -25.32 10.89
N ASP A 219 -14.08 -25.38 9.57
CA ASP A 219 -14.96 -26.34 8.87
C ASP A 219 -14.52 -27.80 9.05
N LYS A 220 -13.25 -28.07 9.37
CA LYS A 220 -12.75 -29.43 9.68
C LYS A 220 -13.05 -29.90 11.11
N TYR A 221 -13.42 -28.99 12.00
CA TYR A 221 -13.73 -29.28 13.41
C TYR A 221 -15.11 -28.73 13.82
N GLY A 222 -15.99 -28.45 12.85
CA GLY A 222 -17.36 -28.00 13.08
C GLY A 222 -18.29 -29.15 13.44
N ASP A 223 -18.71 -29.15 14.71
CA ASP A 223 -19.86 -29.80 15.34
C ASP A 223 -20.09 -31.30 15.09
N LYS A 224 -19.59 -32.11 16.04
CA LYS A 224 -20.30 -33.28 16.56
C LYS A 224 -20.79 -32.98 17.97
#